data_AF-A0A645AUM4-F1
#
_entry.id   AF-A0A645AUM4-F1
#
_cell.length_a   1.000
_cell.length_b   1.000
_cell.length_c   1.000
_cell.angle_alpha   90.00
_cell.angle_beta   90.00
_cell.angle_gamma   90.00
#
_symmetry.space_group_name_H-M   'P 1'
#
loop_
_entity.id
_entity.type
_entity.pdbx_description
1 polymer ?
#
loop_
_entity_poly.entity_id
_entity_poly.type
_entity_poly.pdbx_seq_one_letter_code
_entity_poly.pdbx_strand_id
1 'polypeptide(L)'
;MTLEALERRRLGALIWREKRAEAPGKEPLLRAIAAFLRRHGLDMLEFPPALEALRARLQFVRRHEPDGGWPDWSESGILAGIEGILDGFLPERFSKNILKQIDFQAALKAQLTYDRRRRLDELAPEQLTLANGRSFRIDYSAENPVMAAKLQWFFGVRSHPALLHGQVPLTVQLLSPAGRPVQITTDLPGFWGGSYKLVRHELRGRYPKHDWPENP
;
A
#
# COMPACT_ATOMS: atom_id res chain seq x y z
N MET A 1 7.87 -7.25 22.98
CA MET A 1 6.91 -8.33 23.31
C MET A 1 7.66 -9.65 23.33
N THR A 2 7.45 -10.48 24.35
CA THR A 2 8.12 -11.78 24.50
C THR A 2 7.12 -12.91 24.40
N LEU A 3 7.40 -13.93 23.58
CA LEU A 3 6.61 -15.15 23.53
C LEU A 3 7.07 -16.14 24.59
N GLU A 4 6.13 -16.80 25.25
CA GLU A 4 6.39 -17.85 26.24
C GLU A 4 5.73 -19.17 25.83
N ALA A 5 6.46 -20.27 25.98
CA ALA A 5 5.96 -21.63 25.74
C ALA A 5 5.67 -22.30 27.09
N LEU A 6 4.43 -22.71 27.30
CA LEU A 6 3.94 -23.32 28.55
C LEU A 6 3.29 -24.68 28.27
N GLU A 7 3.61 -25.69 29.07
CA GLU A 7 2.92 -26.98 29.10
C GLU A 7 1.92 -26.96 30.25
N ARG A 8 0.63 -27.08 29.93
CA ARG A 8 -0.49 -27.08 30.90
C ARG A 8 -1.18 -28.43 30.92
N ARG A 9 -1.29 -29.04 32.11
CA ARG A 9 -2.20 -30.16 32.36
C ARG A 9 -3.48 -29.63 32.98
N ARG A 10 -4.63 -30.02 32.42
CA ARG A 10 -5.96 -29.55 32.84
C ARG A 10 -6.86 -30.71 33.23
N LEU A 11 -7.74 -30.48 34.20
CA LEU A 11 -8.86 -31.35 34.53
C LEU A 11 -10.14 -30.52 34.36
N GLY A 12 -10.81 -30.70 33.21
CA GLY A 12 -11.86 -29.78 32.78
C GLY A 12 -11.32 -28.35 32.60
N ALA A 13 -11.96 -27.37 33.25
CA ALA A 13 -11.53 -25.97 33.23
C ALA A 13 -10.35 -25.66 34.18
N LEU A 14 -10.03 -26.55 35.13
CA LEU A 14 -9.01 -26.32 36.14
C LEU A 14 -7.61 -26.65 35.60
N ILE A 15 -6.65 -25.73 35.80
CA ILE A 15 -5.23 -25.97 35.51
C ILE A 15 -4.62 -26.71 36.70
N TRP A 16 -4.24 -27.97 36.49
CA TRP A 16 -3.65 -28.84 37.51
C TRP A 16 -2.14 -28.60 37.66
N ARG A 17 -1.45 -28.40 36.54
CA ARG A 17 0.00 -28.14 36.53
C ARG A 17 0.35 -27.29 35.32
N GLU A 18 1.16 -26.28 35.54
CA GLU A 18 1.76 -25.44 34.50
C GLU A 18 3.27 -25.45 34.70
N LYS A 19 4.02 -25.68 33.63
CA LYS A 19 5.48 -25.53 33.60
C LYS A 19 5.91 -24.91 32.28
N ARG A 20 7.13 -24.38 32.23
CA ARG A 20 7.74 -23.97 30.97
C ARG A 20 7.87 -25.20 30.06
N ALA A 21 7.34 -25.10 28.84
CA ALA A 21 7.47 -26.15 27.85
C ALA A 21 8.89 -26.16 27.27
N GLU A 22 9.31 -27.31 26.76
CA GLU A 22 10.41 -27.37 25.81
C GLU A 22 10.08 -26.52 24.57
N ALA A 23 11.11 -26.10 23.84
CA ALA A 23 10.93 -25.33 22.62
C ALA A 23 9.97 -26.08 21.67
N PRO A 24 8.85 -25.47 21.26
CA PRO A 24 7.92 -26.13 20.35
C PRO A 24 8.59 -26.41 19.01
N GLY A 25 8.14 -27.47 18.33
CA GLY A 25 8.45 -27.68 16.91
C GLY A 25 7.90 -26.55 16.04
N LYS A 26 8.25 -26.57 14.74
CA LYS A 26 7.90 -25.50 13.79
C LYS A 26 6.38 -25.32 13.63
N GLU A 27 5.63 -26.41 13.49
CA GLU A 27 4.18 -26.36 13.23
C GLU A 27 3.37 -25.87 14.44
N PRO A 28 3.61 -26.34 15.69
CA PRO A 28 3.00 -25.74 16.87
C PRO A 28 3.37 -24.26 17.04
N LEU A 29 4.60 -23.87 16.72
CA LEU A 29 5.06 -22.48 16.80
C LEU A 29 4.36 -21.59 15.77
N LEU A 30 4.24 -22.05 14.52
CA LEU A 30 3.49 -21.37 13.45
C LEU A 30 2.05 -21.08 13.88
N ARG A 31 1.35 -22.11 14.38
CA ARG A 31 -0.03 -21.98 14.86
C ARG A 31 -0.14 -21.01 16.03
N ALA A 32 0.83 -21.03 16.95
CA ALA A 32 0.84 -20.10 18.09
C ALA A 32 1.04 -18.64 17.64
N ILE A 33 1.96 -18.39 16.71
CA ILE A 33 2.21 -17.05 16.15
C ILE A 33 1.01 -16.58 15.33
N ALA A 34 0.44 -17.44 14.51
CA ALA A 34 -0.77 -17.16 13.74
C ALA A 34 -1.96 -16.77 14.65
N ALA A 35 -2.22 -17.57 15.69
CA ALA A 35 -3.26 -17.27 16.66
C ALA A 35 -2.99 -15.97 17.43
N PHE A 36 -1.73 -15.70 17.76
CA PHE A 36 -1.29 -14.47 18.40
C PHE A 36 -1.59 -13.25 17.51
N LEU A 37 -1.16 -13.26 16.24
CA LEU A 37 -1.39 -12.16 15.29
C LEU A 37 -2.88 -11.97 14.99
N ARG A 38 -3.66 -13.05 14.85
CA ARG A 38 -5.13 -12.96 14.66
C ARG A 38 -5.83 -12.30 15.86
N ARG A 39 -5.30 -12.44 17.07
CA ARG A 39 -5.86 -11.81 18.28
C ARG A 39 -5.45 -10.35 18.44
N HIS A 40 -4.21 -10.02 18.09
CA HIS A 40 -3.61 -8.72 18.38
C HIS A 40 -3.53 -7.78 17.17
N GLY A 41 -3.85 -8.24 15.97
CA GLY A 41 -3.78 -7.46 14.73
C GLY A 41 -2.37 -7.38 14.16
N LEU A 42 -2.26 -6.69 13.02
CA LEU A 42 -1.00 -6.51 12.30
C LEU A 42 -0.11 -5.41 12.87
N ASP A 43 -0.62 -4.57 13.77
CA ASP A 43 0.15 -3.50 14.46
C ASP A 43 1.35 -4.02 15.25
N MET A 44 1.39 -5.33 15.51
CA MET A 44 2.50 -6.01 16.15
C MET A 44 3.71 -6.25 15.22
N LEU A 45 3.54 -6.01 13.91
CA LEU A 45 4.54 -6.22 12.87
C LEU A 45 4.99 -4.89 12.29
N GLU A 46 6.23 -4.86 11.78
CA GLU A 46 6.77 -3.66 11.15
C GLU A 46 6.34 -3.59 9.68
N PHE A 47 5.60 -2.53 9.33
CA PHE A 47 5.24 -2.19 7.96
C PHE A 47 6.00 -0.93 7.52
N PRO A 48 7.18 -1.07 6.91
CA PRO A 48 7.91 0.09 6.40
C PRO A 48 7.09 0.78 5.29
N PRO A 49 7.24 2.09 5.07
CA PRO A 49 6.45 2.84 4.09
C PRO A 49 6.43 2.23 2.68
N ALA A 50 7.52 1.60 2.25
CA ALA A 50 7.59 0.92 0.96
C ALA A 50 6.70 -0.33 0.88
N LEU A 51 6.53 -1.07 1.99
CA LEU A 51 5.64 -2.22 2.04
C LEU A 51 4.17 -1.77 2.04
N GLU A 52 3.84 -0.69 2.75
CA GLU A 52 2.49 -0.11 2.71
C GLU A 52 2.14 0.41 1.32
N ALA A 53 3.06 1.10 0.64
CA ALA A 53 2.86 1.54 -0.74
C ALA A 53 2.60 0.36 -1.69
N LEU A 54 3.38 -0.73 -1.57
CA LEU A 54 3.18 -1.94 -2.37
C LEU A 54 1.83 -2.61 -2.06
N ARG A 55 1.47 -2.71 -0.78
CA ARG A 55 0.19 -3.25 -0.32
C ARG A 55 -0.98 -2.44 -0.85
N ALA A 56 -0.90 -1.11 -0.80
CA ALA A 56 -1.92 -0.21 -1.32
C ALA A 56 -2.12 -0.36 -2.84
N ARG A 57 -1.01 -0.42 -3.61
CA ARG A 57 -1.04 -0.69 -5.06
C ARG A 57 -1.71 -2.03 -5.37
N LEU A 58 -1.32 -3.08 -4.66
CA LEU A 58 -1.87 -4.42 -4.85
C LEU A 58 -3.37 -4.47 -4.56
N GLN A 59 -3.81 -3.85 -3.45
CA GLN A 59 -5.22 -3.76 -3.11
C GLN A 59 -6.01 -2.97 -4.15
N PHE A 60 -5.46 -1.85 -4.65
CA PHE A 60 -6.07 -1.09 -5.74
C PHE A 60 -6.30 -1.96 -6.99
N VAL A 61 -5.29 -2.71 -7.43
CA VAL A 61 -5.44 -3.61 -8.58
C VAL A 61 -6.42 -4.73 -8.29
N ARG A 62 -6.35 -5.38 -7.12
CA ARG A 62 -7.28 -6.45 -6.74
C ARG A 62 -8.73 -6.00 -6.73
N ARG A 63 -9.03 -4.74 -6.35
CA ARG A 63 -10.40 -4.20 -6.40
C ARG A 63 -10.95 -4.11 -7.83
N HIS A 64 -10.08 -3.85 -8.81
CA HIS A 64 -10.47 -3.67 -10.22
C HIS A 64 -10.31 -4.94 -11.06
N GLU A 65 -9.47 -5.88 -10.63
CA GLU A 65 -9.31 -7.21 -11.23
C GLU A 65 -9.56 -8.31 -10.17
N PRO A 66 -10.82 -8.48 -9.69
CA PRO A 66 -11.12 -9.49 -8.66
C PRO A 66 -10.76 -10.91 -9.10
N ASP A 67 -10.91 -11.22 -10.39
CA ASP A 67 -10.58 -12.52 -10.99
C ASP A 67 -9.11 -12.61 -11.46
N GLY A 68 -8.31 -11.55 -11.26
CA GLY A 68 -6.88 -11.50 -11.61
C GLY A 68 -6.00 -12.37 -10.71
N GLY A 69 -6.60 -13.02 -9.70
CA GLY A 69 -5.94 -13.92 -8.77
C GLY A 69 -4.96 -13.23 -7.83
N TRP A 70 -5.04 -11.90 -7.66
CA TRP A 70 -4.13 -11.13 -6.80
C TRP A 70 -4.22 -11.55 -5.33
N PRO A 71 -3.09 -11.69 -4.61
CA PRO A 71 -3.14 -12.03 -3.19
C PRO A 71 -3.86 -10.94 -2.40
N ASP A 72 -4.64 -11.35 -1.40
CA ASP A 72 -5.34 -10.43 -0.52
C ASP A 72 -4.41 -9.96 0.60
N TRP A 73 -3.82 -8.77 0.42
CA TRP A 73 -3.01 -8.12 1.45
C TRP A 73 -3.81 -7.10 2.27
N SER A 74 -5.14 -7.21 2.33
CA SER A 74 -5.91 -6.54 3.40
C SER A 74 -5.48 -7.11 4.76
N GLU A 75 -5.77 -6.39 5.85
CA GLU A 75 -5.49 -6.92 7.18
C GLU A 75 -6.17 -8.28 7.41
N SER A 76 -7.45 -8.38 7.05
CA SER A 76 -8.21 -9.63 7.11
C SER A 76 -7.60 -10.74 6.25
N GLY A 77 -7.17 -10.42 5.03
CA GLY A 77 -6.58 -11.38 4.10
C GLY A 77 -5.25 -11.94 4.61
N ILE A 78 -4.38 -11.06 5.10
CA ILE A 78 -3.10 -11.45 5.71
C ILE A 78 -3.33 -12.32 6.95
N LEU A 79 -4.22 -11.91 7.86
CA LEU A 79 -4.49 -12.67 9.08
C LEU A 79 -5.15 -14.03 8.81
N ALA A 80 -5.96 -14.14 7.77
CA ALA A 80 -6.53 -15.40 7.32
C ALA A 80 -5.43 -16.34 6.77
N GLY A 81 -4.56 -15.81 5.90
CA GLY A 81 -3.48 -16.55 5.24
C GLY A 81 -2.15 -16.64 5.99
N ILE A 82 -2.09 -16.14 7.24
CA ILE A 82 -0.81 -15.90 7.95
C ILE A 82 0.06 -17.15 8.10
N GLU A 83 -0.54 -18.32 8.24
CA GLU A 83 0.20 -19.58 8.38
C GLU A 83 0.95 -19.92 7.09
N GLY A 84 0.31 -19.75 5.93
CA GLY A 84 0.97 -19.97 4.63
C GLY A 84 1.96 -18.85 4.27
N ILE A 85 1.71 -17.62 4.72
CA ILE A 85 2.65 -16.50 4.53
C ILE A 85 3.95 -16.75 5.30
N LEU A 86 3.85 -17.21 6.54
CA LEU A 86 4.99 -17.46 7.42
C LEU A 86 5.67 -18.82 7.20
N ASP A 87 5.11 -19.68 6.35
CA ASP A 87 5.69 -20.99 6.07
C ASP A 87 7.07 -20.83 5.42
N GLY A 88 8.06 -21.56 5.93
CA GLY A 88 9.46 -21.40 5.54
C GLY A 88 10.18 -20.15 6.06
N PHE A 89 9.48 -19.19 6.70
CA PHE A 89 10.07 -17.97 7.28
C PHE A 89 10.26 -18.02 8.80
N LEU A 90 9.83 -19.10 9.45
CA LEU A 90 10.09 -19.32 10.87
C LEU A 90 11.54 -19.74 11.11
N PRO A 91 12.24 -19.14 12.09
CA PRO A 91 13.56 -19.60 12.48
C PRO A 91 13.51 -21.02 13.04
N GLU A 92 14.61 -21.76 12.87
CA GLU A 92 14.69 -23.17 13.28
C GLU A 92 14.59 -23.38 14.79
N ARG A 93 14.98 -22.37 15.58
CA ARG A 93 15.00 -22.44 17.04
C ARG A 93 14.04 -21.41 17.63
N PHE A 94 13.23 -21.85 18.59
CA PHE A 94 12.38 -20.95 19.37
C PHE A 94 13.20 -19.94 20.17
N SER A 95 12.74 -18.70 20.17
CA SER A 95 13.29 -17.61 20.98
C SER A 95 12.14 -16.75 21.52
N LYS A 96 12.33 -16.16 22.70
CA LYS A 96 11.36 -15.20 23.27
C LYS A 96 11.12 -14.00 22.34
N ASN A 97 12.11 -13.64 21.52
CA ASN A 97 12.06 -12.53 20.57
C ASN A 97 11.80 -12.98 19.13
N ILE A 98 11.27 -14.18 18.91
CA ILE A 98 11.09 -14.76 17.58
C ILE A 98 10.31 -13.87 16.60
N LEU A 99 9.30 -13.12 17.08
CA LEU A 99 8.55 -12.19 16.22
C LEU A 99 9.43 -11.11 15.58
N LYS A 100 10.50 -10.67 16.26
CA LYS A 100 11.47 -9.71 15.72
C LYS A 100 12.45 -10.33 14.73
N GLN A 101 12.56 -11.65 14.72
CA GLN A 101 13.48 -12.40 13.85
C GLN A 101 12.82 -12.83 12.55
N ILE A 102 11.48 -12.82 12.49
CA ILE A 102 10.72 -13.14 11.29
C ILE A 102 10.79 -11.94 10.35
N ASP A 103 11.38 -12.14 9.17
CA ASP A 103 11.32 -11.16 8.10
C ASP A 103 9.94 -11.23 7.43
N PHE A 104 8.97 -10.55 8.04
CA PHE A 104 7.60 -10.52 7.57
C PHE A 104 7.47 -9.85 6.20
N GLN A 105 8.34 -8.89 5.90
CA GLN A 105 8.36 -8.22 4.60
C GLN A 105 8.78 -9.20 3.49
N ALA A 106 9.81 -10.01 3.72
CA ALA A 106 10.23 -11.04 2.79
C ALA A 106 9.14 -12.12 2.63
N ALA A 107 8.50 -12.53 3.74
CA ALA A 107 7.40 -13.49 3.75
C ALA A 107 6.23 -13.06 2.87
N LEU A 108 5.77 -11.80 3.01
CA LEU A 108 4.74 -11.24 2.14
C LEU A 108 5.20 -11.17 0.69
N LYS A 109 6.39 -10.60 0.43
CA LYS A 109 6.91 -10.46 -0.94
C LYS A 109 7.06 -11.79 -1.67
N ALA A 110 7.34 -12.88 -0.95
CA ALA A 110 7.42 -14.23 -1.53
C ALA A 110 6.09 -14.70 -2.13
N GLN A 111 4.95 -14.16 -1.67
CA GLN A 111 3.63 -14.44 -2.26
C GLN A 111 3.44 -13.80 -3.64
N LEU A 112 4.30 -12.85 -4.03
CA LEU A 112 4.19 -12.12 -5.28
C LEU A 112 5.28 -12.57 -6.26
N THR A 113 4.91 -13.47 -7.18
CA THR A 113 5.80 -13.95 -8.24
C THR A 113 6.39 -12.79 -9.07
N TYR A 114 7.47 -13.06 -9.78
CA TYR A 114 8.08 -12.06 -10.66
C TYR A 114 7.08 -11.51 -11.70
N ASP A 115 6.34 -12.39 -12.37
CA ASP A 115 5.35 -11.99 -13.37
C ASP A 115 4.23 -11.13 -12.79
N ARG A 116 3.79 -11.43 -11.56
CA ARG A 116 2.80 -10.62 -10.85
C ARG A 116 3.34 -9.25 -10.48
N ARG A 117 4.60 -9.16 -10.04
CA ARG A 117 5.25 -7.85 -9.77
C ARG A 117 5.30 -7.01 -11.03
N ARG A 118 5.73 -7.59 -12.15
CA ARG A 118 5.76 -6.89 -13.44
C ARG A 118 4.36 -6.42 -13.87
N ARG A 119 3.36 -7.31 -13.80
CA ARG A 119 1.98 -6.95 -14.14
C ARG A 119 1.43 -5.86 -13.20
N LEU A 120 1.78 -5.87 -11.92
CA LEU A 120 1.41 -4.83 -10.97
C LEU A 120 2.05 -3.47 -11.34
N ASP A 121 3.31 -3.48 -11.78
CA ASP A 121 4.01 -2.29 -12.27
C ASP A 121 3.40 -1.73 -13.56
N GLU A 122 2.88 -2.59 -14.43
CA GLU A 122 2.17 -2.18 -15.66
C GLU A 122 0.77 -1.62 -15.38
N LEU A 123 0.03 -2.23 -14.45
CA LEU A 123 -1.35 -1.88 -14.12
C LEU A 123 -1.48 -0.66 -13.20
N ALA A 124 -0.59 -0.58 -12.21
CA ALA A 124 -0.60 0.41 -11.15
C ALA A 124 0.83 0.81 -10.80
N PRO A 125 1.53 1.57 -11.65
CA PRO A 125 2.93 1.94 -11.43
C PRO A 125 3.11 2.86 -10.20
N GLU A 126 4.29 2.85 -9.59
CA GLU A 126 4.63 3.80 -8.52
C GLU A 126 4.77 5.23 -9.04
N GLN A 127 5.18 5.36 -10.29
CA GLN A 127 5.36 6.62 -10.98
C GLN A 127 4.81 6.54 -12.40
N LEU A 128 4.15 7.60 -12.84
CA LEU A 128 3.62 7.71 -14.18
C LEU A 128 4.27 8.88 -14.91
N THR A 129 4.83 8.58 -16.08
CA THR A 129 5.36 9.58 -17.00
C THR A 129 4.23 10.10 -17.88
N LEU A 130 3.99 11.41 -17.83
CA LEU A 130 2.99 12.07 -18.68
C LEU A 130 3.55 12.39 -20.08
N ALA A 131 2.67 12.77 -21.00
CA ALA A 131 3.02 13.11 -22.38
C ALA A 131 4.05 14.25 -22.51
N ASN A 132 4.20 15.10 -21.49
CA ASN A 132 5.21 16.15 -21.45
C ASN A 132 6.58 15.66 -20.92
N GLY A 133 6.77 14.35 -20.77
CA GLY A 133 8.03 13.72 -20.34
C GLY A 133 8.29 13.77 -18.83
N ARG A 134 7.42 14.41 -18.04
CA ARG A 134 7.57 14.47 -16.58
C ARG A 134 7.02 13.22 -15.92
N SER A 135 7.75 12.70 -14.94
CA SER A 135 7.33 11.57 -14.10
C SER A 135 6.83 12.07 -12.74
N PHE A 136 5.71 11.52 -12.29
CA PHE A 136 5.11 11.87 -11.00
C PHE A 136 4.80 10.60 -10.21
N ARG A 137 5.03 10.66 -8.90
CA ARG A 137 4.61 9.61 -7.97
C ARG A 137 3.09 9.57 -7.84
N ILE A 138 2.58 8.36 -7.68
CA ILE A 138 1.17 8.11 -7.42
C ILE A 138 1.03 7.61 -5.99
N ASP A 139 0.13 8.25 -5.24
CA ASP A 139 -0.25 7.84 -3.91
C ASP A 139 -1.48 6.92 -3.98
N TYR A 140 -1.34 5.70 -3.49
CA TYR A 140 -2.41 4.68 -3.46
C TYR A 140 -3.06 4.54 -2.08
N SER A 141 -2.69 5.37 -1.10
CA SER A 141 -3.21 5.29 0.27
C SER A 141 -4.68 5.67 0.39
N ALA A 142 -5.20 6.47 -0.54
CA ALA A 142 -6.61 6.81 -0.64
C ALA A 142 -7.40 5.74 -1.41
N GLU A 143 -8.74 5.82 -1.35
CA GLU A 143 -9.63 4.92 -2.10
C GLU A 143 -9.33 4.95 -3.61
N ASN A 144 -9.18 6.17 -4.15
CA ASN A 144 -8.76 6.44 -5.51
C ASN A 144 -7.31 6.95 -5.52
N PRO A 145 -6.43 6.41 -6.37
CA PRO A 145 -5.05 6.86 -6.43
C PRO A 145 -4.92 8.33 -6.83
N VAL A 146 -4.00 9.04 -6.20
CA VAL A 146 -3.81 10.48 -6.35
C VAL A 146 -2.43 10.80 -6.91
N MET A 147 -2.37 11.65 -7.93
CA MET A 147 -1.15 12.31 -8.39
C MET A 147 -1.21 13.79 -7.97
N ALA A 148 -0.38 14.16 -7.00
CA ALA A 148 -0.29 15.52 -6.49
C ALA A 148 0.97 16.22 -7.01
N ALA A 149 0.80 17.32 -7.76
CA ALA A 149 1.91 18.08 -8.30
C ALA A 149 1.53 19.53 -8.59
N LYS A 150 2.54 20.39 -8.74
CA LYS A 150 2.33 21.80 -9.09
C LYS A 150 1.55 21.89 -10.40
N LEU A 151 0.54 22.74 -10.45
CA LEU A 151 -0.31 22.95 -11.63
C LEU A 151 0.53 23.17 -12.91
N GLN A 152 1.58 23.99 -12.80
CA GLN A 152 2.48 24.33 -13.91
C GLN A 152 3.18 23.11 -14.52
N TRP A 153 3.30 22.01 -13.78
CA TRP A 153 3.93 20.79 -14.25
C TRP A 153 3.03 20.00 -15.22
N PHE A 154 1.74 20.32 -15.25
CA PHE A 154 0.76 19.74 -16.17
C PHE A 154 0.54 20.58 -17.44
N PHE A 155 1.23 21.71 -17.59
CA PHE A 155 1.19 22.47 -18.84
C PHE A 155 1.65 21.59 -20.03
N GLY A 156 0.95 21.73 -21.15
CA GLY A 156 1.09 20.91 -22.35
C GLY A 156 0.46 19.50 -22.27
N VAL A 157 -0.08 19.09 -21.10
CA VAL A 157 -0.71 17.77 -20.96
C VAL A 157 -2.17 17.83 -21.44
N ARG A 158 -2.42 17.23 -22.61
CA ARG A 158 -3.72 17.26 -23.30
C ARG A 158 -4.62 16.07 -23.03
N SER A 159 -4.08 14.97 -22.50
CA SER A 159 -4.84 13.78 -22.12
C SER A 159 -4.85 13.62 -20.62
N HIS A 160 -5.96 13.14 -20.07
CA HIS A 160 -6.03 12.83 -18.65
C HIS A 160 -5.27 11.52 -18.37
N PRO A 161 -4.38 11.46 -17.37
CA PRO A 161 -3.71 10.22 -16.99
C PRO A 161 -4.69 9.20 -16.43
N ALA A 162 -4.44 7.92 -16.70
CA ALA A 162 -5.27 6.83 -16.23
C ALA A 162 -4.43 5.59 -15.91
N LEU A 163 -4.93 4.78 -14.98
CA LEU A 163 -4.37 3.50 -14.54
C LEU A 163 -5.10 2.33 -15.22
N LEU A 164 -4.62 1.10 -14.97
CA LEU A 164 -5.25 -0.13 -15.47
C LEU A 164 -5.43 -0.10 -16.99
N HIS A 165 -4.37 0.27 -17.71
CA HIS A 165 -4.36 0.43 -19.16
C HIS A 165 -5.42 1.42 -19.69
N GLY A 166 -5.68 2.49 -18.94
CA GLY A 166 -6.59 3.56 -19.36
C GLY A 166 -8.03 3.41 -18.85
N GLN A 167 -8.32 2.36 -18.08
CA GLN A 167 -9.68 2.09 -17.60
C GLN A 167 -10.09 2.99 -16.43
N VAL A 168 -9.14 3.40 -15.58
CA VAL A 168 -9.44 4.17 -14.37
C VAL A 168 -8.77 5.54 -14.42
N PRO A 169 -9.53 6.64 -14.53
CA PRO A 169 -8.95 7.98 -14.52
C PRO A 169 -8.28 8.26 -13.17
N LEU A 170 -7.09 8.84 -13.22
CA LEU A 170 -6.30 9.12 -12.03
C LEU A 170 -6.75 10.42 -11.37
N THR A 171 -6.92 10.44 -10.05
CA THR A 171 -7.23 11.71 -9.39
C THR A 171 -6.01 12.62 -9.43
N VAL A 172 -6.11 13.75 -10.12
CA VAL A 172 -5.04 14.75 -10.21
C VAL A 172 -5.33 15.87 -9.23
N GLN A 173 -4.43 16.04 -8.26
CA GLN A 173 -4.46 17.15 -7.31
C GLN A 173 -3.45 18.22 -7.78
N LEU A 174 -3.99 19.30 -8.34
CA LEU A 174 -3.21 20.43 -8.81
C LEU A 174 -2.87 21.33 -7.63
N LEU A 175 -1.57 21.61 -7.47
CA LEU A 175 -1.02 22.40 -6.37
C LEU A 175 -0.56 23.78 -6.83
N SER A 176 -0.66 24.77 -5.94
CA SER A 176 -0.04 26.09 -6.11
C SER A 176 1.50 25.99 -6.03
N PRO A 177 2.25 27.05 -6.36
CA PRO A 177 3.70 27.07 -6.20
C PRO A 177 4.16 26.78 -4.75
N ALA A 178 3.32 27.13 -3.77
CA ALA A 178 3.54 26.88 -2.34
C ALA A 178 3.04 25.51 -1.86
N GLY A 179 2.63 24.62 -2.78
CA GLY A 179 2.20 23.25 -2.46
C GLY A 179 0.78 23.13 -1.90
N ARG A 180 -0.02 24.20 -1.94
CA ARG A 180 -1.42 24.16 -1.48
C ARG A 180 -2.33 23.61 -2.58
N PRO A 181 -3.29 22.72 -2.28
CA PRO A 181 -4.27 22.27 -3.27
C PRO A 181 -5.10 23.43 -3.81
N VAL A 182 -5.22 23.52 -5.13
CA VAL A 182 -6.02 24.56 -5.81
C VAL A 182 -7.16 23.97 -6.63
N GLN A 183 -7.00 22.72 -7.09
CA GLN A 183 -8.03 21.97 -7.80
C GLN A 183 -7.76 20.48 -7.62
N ILE A 184 -8.82 19.70 -7.51
CA ILE A 184 -8.79 18.24 -7.66
C ILE A 184 -9.63 17.91 -8.90
N THR A 185 -9.12 17.08 -9.82
CA THR A 185 -9.83 16.72 -11.04
C THR A 185 -9.54 15.30 -11.49
N THR A 186 -10.55 14.64 -12.05
CA THR A 186 -10.45 13.38 -12.82
C THR A 186 -10.68 13.63 -14.32
N ASP A 187 -10.70 14.90 -14.74
CA ASP A 187 -10.78 15.35 -16.13
C ASP A 187 -9.90 16.59 -16.30
N LEU A 188 -8.65 16.35 -16.72
CA LEU A 188 -7.68 17.41 -16.91
C LEU A 188 -8.01 18.28 -18.15
N PRO A 189 -8.42 17.71 -19.31
CA PRO A 189 -8.93 18.49 -20.44
C PRO A 189 -10.11 19.40 -20.07
N GLY A 190 -11.10 18.88 -19.35
CA GLY A 190 -12.24 19.68 -18.88
C GLY A 190 -11.83 20.81 -17.94
N PHE A 191 -10.86 20.56 -17.05
CA PHE A 191 -10.28 21.60 -16.20
C PHE A 191 -9.67 22.75 -17.02
N TRP A 192 -8.86 22.43 -18.03
CA TRP A 192 -8.23 23.44 -18.90
C TRP A 192 -9.24 24.26 -19.68
N GLY A 193 -10.29 23.61 -20.21
CA GLY A 193 -11.37 24.27 -20.96
C GLY A 193 -12.33 25.08 -20.07
N GLY A 194 -12.42 24.76 -18.78
CA GLY A 194 -13.39 25.33 -17.85
C GLY A 194 -12.75 26.15 -16.71
N SER A 195 -12.63 25.54 -15.53
CA SER A 195 -12.33 26.24 -14.28
C SER A 195 -10.90 26.79 -14.18
N TYR A 196 -9.99 26.40 -15.07
CA TYR A 196 -8.63 26.95 -15.11
C TYR A 196 -8.61 28.48 -15.20
N LYS A 197 -9.53 29.12 -15.93
CA LYS A 197 -9.57 30.60 -16.04
C LYS A 197 -9.71 31.30 -14.70
N LEU A 198 -10.55 30.76 -13.81
CA LEU A 198 -10.78 31.28 -12.47
C LEU A 198 -9.56 31.02 -11.57
N VAL A 199 -9.05 29.78 -11.59
CA VAL A 199 -7.85 29.40 -10.83
C VAL A 199 -6.63 30.23 -11.25
N ARG A 200 -6.45 30.46 -12.55
CA ARG A 200 -5.40 31.33 -13.11
C ARG A 200 -5.52 32.76 -12.58
N HIS A 201 -6.72 33.34 -12.56
CA HIS A 201 -6.93 34.71 -12.07
C HIS A 201 -6.48 34.85 -10.60
N GLU A 202 -6.89 33.91 -9.74
CA GLU A 202 -6.47 33.89 -8.33
C GLU A 202 -4.96 33.70 -8.18
N LEU A 203 -4.39 32.72 -8.89
CA LEU A 203 -2.97 32.38 -8.78
C LEU A 203 -2.06 33.47 -9.33
N ARG A 204 -2.46 34.20 -10.38
CA ARG A 204 -1.69 35.33 -10.91
C ARG A 204 -1.57 36.46 -9.89
N GLY A 205 -2.63 36.73 -9.12
CA GLY A 205 -2.60 37.72 -8.05
C GLY A 205 -1.70 37.29 -6.87
N ARG A 206 -1.80 36.03 -6.43
CA ARG A 206 -1.01 35.51 -5.30
C ARG A 206 0.45 35.20 -5.65
N TYR A 207 0.72 34.84 -6.90
CA TYR A 207 2.02 34.36 -7.38
C TYR A 207 2.41 35.05 -8.71
N PRO A 208 2.63 36.38 -8.71
CA PRO A 208 2.83 37.16 -9.94
C PRO A 208 4.16 36.91 -10.66
N LYS A 209 5.14 36.28 -9.98
CA LYS A 209 6.45 35.93 -10.56
C LYS A 209 6.44 34.62 -11.37
N HIS A 210 5.31 33.91 -11.43
CA HIS A 210 5.18 32.65 -12.15
C HIS A 210 4.38 32.84 -13.45
N ASP A 211 4.69 32.03 -14.45
CA ASP A 211 3.95 32.02 -15.71
C ASP A 211 2.60 31.31 -15.56
N TRP A 212 1.55 32.01 -15.99
CA TRP A 212 0.17 31.53 -16.02
C TRP A 212 -0.41 31.74 -17.43
N PRO A 213 -0.13 30.84 -18.39
CA PRO A 213 -0.54 30.99 -19.78
C PRO A 213 -2.06 30.96 -19.93
N GLU A 214 -2.59 31.63 -20.96
CA GLU A 214 -4.01 31.53 -21.32
C GLU A 214 -4.36 30.21 -22.00
N ASN A 215 -3.39 29.65 -22.72
CA ASN A 215 -3.46 28.32 -23.31
C ASN A 215 -2.37 27.43 -22.65
N PRO A 216 -2.72 26.75 -21.54
CA PRO A 216 -1.77 25.97 -20.73
C PRO A 216 -1.29 24.67 -21.37
#